data_AF-A0A7X8MIU4-F1
#
_entry.id   AF-A0A7X8MIU4-F1
#
_cell.length_a   1.000
_cell.length_b   1.000
_cell.length_c   1.000
_cell.angle_alpha   90.00
_cell.angle_beta   90.00
_cell.angle_gamma   90.00
#
_symmetry.space_group_name_H-M   'P 1'
#
loop_
_entity.id
_entity.type
_entity.pdbx_description
1 polymer ?
#
loop_
_entity_poly.entity_id
_entity_poly.type
_entity_poly.pdbx_seq_one_letter_code
_entity_poly.pdbx_strand_id
1 'polypeptide(L)'
;CMHEMKLIVDLMYEGGMNYMRYSISDTAEFGDYIMGPQIIGEEARMAMYDALVDIQEGRFAKNWLSENQVGRPQFNALRRQNREHLIEEVGAELRAMMPWLKKDK
;
A
#
# COMPACT_ATOMS: atom_id res chain seq x y z
N CYS A 1 -4.35 9.67 1.62
CA CYS A 1 -3.66 9.31 2.88
C CYS A 1 -2.36 8.61 2.53
N MET A 2 -1.19 9.24 2.74
CA MET A 2 0.10 8.64 2.38
C MET A 2 1.24 9.08 3.29
N HIS A 3 1.45 10.39 3.45
CA HIS A 3 2.64 10.94 4.13
C HIS A 3 2.93 10.32 5.51
N GLU A 4 1.92 10.26 6.39
CA GLU A 4 2.08 9.74 7.76
C GLU A 4 2.20 8.22 7.84
N MET A 5 1.88 7.49 6.77
CA MET A 5 2.05 6.03 6.73
C MET A 5 3.52 5.66 6.91
N LYS A 6 4.45 6.48 6.40
CA LYS A 6 5.88 6.25 6.60
C LYS A 6 6.25 6.24 8.09
N LEU A 7 5.77 7.22 8.86
CA LEU A 7 6.04 7.30 10.29
C LEU A 7 5.50 6.08 11.05
N ILE A 8 4.25 5.70 10.80
CA ILE A 8 3.63 4.54 11.47
C ILE A 8 4.41 3.26 11.15
N VAL A 9 4.80 3.06 9.88
CA VAL A 9 5.57 1.88 9.46
C VAL A 9 7.00 1.91 10.01
N ASP A 10 7.64 3.09 10.11
CA ASP A 10 8.96 3.24 10.74
C ASP A 10 8.88 2.82 12.23
N LEU A 11 7.87 3.26 12.98
CA LEU A 11 7.66 2.82 14.37
C LEU A 11 7.44 1.30 14.49
N MET A 12 6.64 0.73 13.57
CA MET A 12 6.45 -0.72 13.53
C MET A 12 7.76 -1.47 13.22
N TYR A 13 8.61 -0.92 12.35
CA TYR A 13 9.90 -1.51 12.01
C TYR A 13 10.88 -1.46 13.18
N GLU A 14 10.90 -0.34 13.91
CA GLU A 14 11.82 -0.13 15.05
C GLU A 14 11.47 -0.99 16.27
N GLY A 15 10.18 -1.20 16.57
CA GLY A 15 9.77 -1.85 17.82
C GLY A 15 8.51 -2.72 17.74
N GLY A 16 8.02 -3.02 16.53
CA GLY A 16 6.82 -3.82 16.31
C GLY A 16 5.51 -3.08 16.63
N MET A 17 4.40 -3.80 16.53
CA MET A 17 3.05 -3.24 16.75
C MET A 17 2.86 -2.65 18.15
N ASN A 18 3.49 -3.25 19.17
CA ASN A 18 3.37 -2.75 20.54
C ASN A 18 4.02 -1.37 20.68
N TYR A 19 5.23 -1.19 20.14
CA TYR A 19 5.90 0.12 20.17
C TYR A 19 5.13 1.18 19.39
N MET A 20 4.60 0.83 18.21
CA MET A 20 3.76 1.75 17.43
C MET A 20 2.51 2.18 18.23
N ARG A 21 1.80 1.23 18.86
CA ARG A 21 0.58 1.51 19.64
C ARG A 21 0.86 2.34 20.90
N TYR A 22 1.97 2.06 21.58
CA TYR A 22 2.45 2.90 22.68
C TYR A 22 2.76 4.35 22.25
N SER A 23 3.13 4.55 20.98
CA SER A 23 3.56 5.84 20.45
C SER A 23 2.41 6.69 19.87
N ILE A 24 1.22 6.12 19.68
CA ILE A 24 0.02 6.86 19.22
C ILE A 24 -0.88 7.21 20.41
N SER A 25 -1.92 8.02 20.18
CA SER A 25 -2.88 8.35 21.25
C SER A 25 -3.84 7.19 21.54
N ASP A 26 -4.34 7.12 22.78
CA ASP A 26 -5.36 6.14 23.19
C ASP A 26 -6.59 6.13 22.27
N THR A 27 -6.96 7.30 21.72
CA THR A 27 -8.07 7.40 20.76
C THR A 27 -7.75 6.71 19.43
N ALA A 28 -6.52 6.86 18.93
CA ALA A 28 -6.09 6.20 17.70
C ALA A 28 -5.93 4.68 17.91
N GLU A 29 -5.40 4.26 19.07
CA GLU A 29 -5.27 2.85 19.44
C GLU A 29 -6.64 2.16 19.59
N PHE A 30 -7.61 2.80 20.27
CA PHE A 30 -8.98 2.31 20.35
C PHE A 30 -9.62 2.17 18.96
N GLY A 31 -9.37 3.14 18.08
CA GLY A 31 -9.79 3.10 16.68
C GLY A 31 -9.17 1.94 15.90
N ASP A 32 -7.86 1.70 16.04
CA ASP A 32 -7.14 0.55 15.45
C ASP A 32 -7.83 -0.77 15.83
N TYR A 33 -8.07 -1.00 17.13
CA TYR A 33 -8.64 -2.26 17.60
C TYR A 33 -10.04 -2.57 17.05
N ILE A 34 -10.87 -1.54 16.82
CA ILE A 34 -12.27 -1.74 16.42
C ILE A 34 -12.44 -1.64 14.91
N MET A 35 -11.80 -0.66 14.27
CA MET A 35 -11.99 -0.40 12.84
C MET A 35 -11.05 -1.23 11.98
N GLY A 36 -9.83 -1.52 12.45
CA GLY A 36 -8.86 -2.32 11.71
C GLY A 36 -9.43 -3.66 11.22
N PRO A 37 -9.99 -4.50 12.12
CA PRO A 37 -10.59 -5.78 11.74
C PRO A 37 -11.85 -5.66 10.86
N GLN A 38 -12.57 -4.53 10.91
CA GLN A 38 -13.72 -4.28 10.04
C GLN A 38 -13.29 -3.92 8.61
N ILE A 39 -12.18 -3.20 8.45
CA ILE A 39 -11.63 -2.82 7.15
C ILE A 39 -10.89 -4.01 6.51
N ILE A 40 -10.05 -4.70 7.29
CA ILE A 40 -9.28 -5.88 6.86
C ILE A 40 -9.87 -7.13 7.52
N GLY A 41 -11.10 -7.46 7.12
CA GLY A 41 -11.90 -8.57 7.63
C GLY A 41 -11.65 -9.93 6.95
N GLU A 42 -12.63 -10.83 7.03
CA GLU A 42 -12.55 -12.18 6.49
C GLU A 42 -12.38 -12.18 4.96
N GLU A 43 -13.08 -11.28 4.28
CA GLU A 43 -13.04 -11.15 2.83
C GLU A 43 -11.63 -10.79 2.34
N ALA A 44 -10.93 -9.92 3.07
CA ALA A 44 -9.55 -9.56 2.76
C ALA A 44 -8.62 -10.77 2.96
N ARG A 45 -8.83 -11.55 4.02
CA ARG A 45 -8.04 -12.77 4.27
C ARG A 45 -8.27 -13.83 3.20
N MET A 46 -9.52 -14.06 2.79
CA MET A 46 -9.85 -14.98 1.71
C MET A 46 -9.24 -14.52 0.38
N ALA A 47 -9.30 -13.23 0.07
CA ALA A 47 -8.63 -12.68 -1.11
C ALA A 47 -7.10 -12.89 -1.07
N MET A 48 -6.47 -12.82 0.11
CA MET A 48 -5.04 -13.13 0.27
C MET A 48 -4.76 -14.62 0.03
N TYR A 49 -5.61 -15.52 0.51
CA TYR A 49 -5.50 -16.96 0.25
C TYR A 49 -5.64 -17.28 -1.23
N ASP A 50 -6.65 -16.74 -1.89
CA ASP A 50 -6.89 -16.96 -3.33
C ASP A 50 -5.71 -16.43 -4.16
N ALA A 51 -5.19 -15.24 -3.82
CA ALA A 51 -4.00 -14.69 -4.46
C ALA A 51 -2.77 -15.61 -4.29
N LEU A 52 -2.58 -16.21 -3.10
CA LEU A 52 -1.49 -17.16 -2.87
C LEU A 52 -1.66 -18.43 -3.71
N VAL A 53 -2.88 -18.97 -3.79
CA VAL A 53 -3.19 -20.15 -4.62
C VAL A 53 -2.93 -19.85 -6.11
N ASP A 54 -3.37 -18.69 -6.60
CA ASP A 54 -3.11 -18.24 -7.98
C ASP A 54 -1.62 -18.13 -8.31
N ILE A 55 -0.80 -17.72 -7.33
CA ILE A 55 0.65 -17.66 -7.46
C ILE A 55 1.25 -19.07 -7.47
N GLN A 56 0.88 -19.92 -6.51
CA GLN A 56 1.42 -21.28 -6.35
C GLN A 56 1.05 -22.19 -7.53
N GLU A 57 -0.15 -22.04 -8.08
CA GLU A 57 -0.61 -22.80 -9.25
C GLU A 57 -0.14 -22.19 -10.59
N GLY A 58 0.66 -21.11 -10.54
CA GLY A 58 1.29 -20.49 -11.70
C GLY A 58 0.35 -19.70 -12.62
N ARG A 59 -0.93 -19.53 -12.25
CA ARG A 59 -1.90 -18.73 -13.02
C ARG A 59 -1.45 -17.29 -13.15
N PHE A 60 -0.99 -16.69 -12.05
CA PHE A 60 -0.49 -15.31 -12.07
C PHE A 60 0.67 -15.15 -13.07
N ALA A 61 1.66 -16.04 -13.02
CA ALA A 61 2.81 -16.01 -13.92
C ALA A 61 2.42 -16.20 -15.39
N LYS A 62 1.49 -17.13 -15.67
CA LYS A 62 0.96 -17.37 -17.03
C LYS A 62 0.21 -16.16 -17.59
N ASN A 63 -0.60 -15.50 -16.76
CA ASN A 63 -1.32 -14.28 -17.14
C ASN A 63 -0.34 -13.15 -17.45
N TRP A 64 0.67 -12.93 -16.59
CA TRP A 64 1.70 -11.92 -16.84
C TRP A 64 2.51 -12.19 -18.11
N LEU A 65 2.89 -13.43 -18.36
CA LEU A 65 3.63 -13.80 -19.57
C LEU A 65 2.80 -13.52 -20.83
N SER A 66 1.53 -13.93 -20.83
CA SER A 66 0.60 -13.69 -21.95
C SER A 66 0.40 -12.20 -22.21
N GLU A 67 0.14 -11.42 -21.16
CA GLU A 67 0.00 -9.97 -21.21
C GLU A 67 1.25 -9.29 -21.79
N ASN A 68 2.44 -9.76 -21.39
CA ASN A 68 3.71 -9.25 -21.90
C ASN A 68 3.93 -9.59 -23.39
N GLN A 69 3.53 -10.79 -23.83
CA GLN A 69 3.64 -11.21 -25.24
C GLN A 69 2.79 -10.35 -26.18
N VAL A 70 1.66 -9.84 -25.72
CA VAL A 70 0.78 -8.94 -26.50
C VAL A 70 1.10 -7.45 -26.31
N GLY A 71 2.24 -7.11 -25.69
CA GLY A 71 2.69 -5.72 -25.55
C GLY A 71 2.14 -4.96 -24.35
N ARG A 72 1.63 -5.67 -23.33
CA ARG A 72 1.19 -5.12 -22.03
C ARG A 72 0.04 -4.09 -22.08
N PRO A 73 -1.02 -4.28 -22.90
CA PRO A 73 -2.08 -3.29 -23.04
C PRO A 73 -2.81 -2.99 -21.72
N GLN A 74 -3.21 -4.01 -20.96
CA GLN A 74 -3.88 -3.85 -19.67
C GLN A 74 -2.94 -3.21 -18.65
N PHE A 75 -1.71 -3.69 -18.55
CA PHE A 75 -0.74 -3.15 -17.60
C PHE A 75 -0.40 -1.67 -17.91
N ASN A 76 -0.25 -1.30 -19.17
CA ASN A 76 0.00 0.09 -19.56
C ASN A 76 -1.23 0.99 -19.27
N ALA A 77 -2.44 0.48 -19.46
CA ALA A 77 -3.66 1.19 -19.09
C ALA A 77 -3.74 1.42 -17.56
N LEU A 78 -3.52 0.38 -16.75
CA LEU A 78 -3.47 0.46 -15.29
C LEU A 78 -2.37 1.43 -14.83
N ARG A 79 -1.18 1.35 -15.42
CA ARG A 79 -0.07 2.26 -15.12
C ARG A 79 -0.44 3.71 -15.41
N ARG A 80 -1.10 3.99 -16.54
CA ARG A 80 -1.55 5.36 -16.87
C ARG A 80 -2.56 5.86 -15.84
N GLN A 81 -3.60 5.07 -15.55
CA GLN A 81 -4.62 5.42 -14.56
C GLN A 81 -4.02 5.74 -13.19
N ASN A 82 -3.05 4.95 -12.72
CA ASN A 82 -2.41 5.18 -11.43
C ASN A 82 -1.50 6.43 -11.43
N ARG A 83 -0.86 6.77 -12.55
CA ARG A 83 -0.09 8.02 -12.69
C ARG A 83 -0.97 9.27 -12.70
N GLU A 84 -2.17 9.13 -13.23
CA GLU A 84 -3.17 10.20 -13.35
C GLU A 84 -4.04 10.32 -12.08
N HIS A 85 -3.85 9.46 -11.08
CA HIS A 85 -4.60 9.52 -9.84
C HIS A 85 -4.28 10.81 -9.08
N LEU A 86 -5.30 11.49 -8.54
CA LEU A 86 -5.19 12.78 -7.84
C LEU A 86 -4.12 12.79 -6.73
N ILE A 87 -3.87 11.64 -6.11
CA ILE A 87 -2.82 11.47 -5.08
C ILE A 87 -1.42 11.83 -5.59
N GLU A 88 -1.15 11.63 -6.89
CA GLU A 88 0.15 11.93 -7.50
C GLU A 88 0.31 13.43 -7.76
N GLU A 89 -0.75 14.10 -8.23
CA GLU A 89 -0.77 15.56 -8.43
C GLU A 89 -0.59 16.29 -7.09
N VAL A 90 -1.50 16.06 -6.15
CA VAL A 90 -1.46 16.68 -4.82
C VAL A 90 -0.18 16.27 -4.07
N GLY A 91 0.22 15.01 -4.19
CA GLY A 91 1.44 14.51 -3.56
C GLY A 91 2.71 15.17 -4.09
N ALA A 92 2.79 15.45 -5.39
CA ALA A 92 3.94 16.13 -5.99
C ALA A 92 4.09 17.57 -5.48
N GLU A 93 2.99 18.32 -5.44
CA GLU A 93 2.97 19.69 -4.92
C GLU A 93 3.41 19.74 -3.45
N LEU A 94 2.82 18.89 -2.60
CA LEU A 94 3.17 18.82 -1.19
C LEU A 94 4.64 18.44 -0.98
N ARG A 95 5.15 17.42 -1.68
CA ARG A 95 6.56 16.99 -1.57
C ARG A 95 7.53 18.06 -2.06
N ALA A 96 7.14 18.91 -3.03
CA ALA A 96 8.00 19.99 -3.52
C ALA A 96 8.30 21.06 -2.45
N MET A 97 7.38 21.23 -1.49
CA MET A 97 7.49 22.14 -0.35
C MET A 97 8.23 21.54 0.85
N MET A 98 8.62 20.26 0.81
CA MET A 98 9.31 19.56 1.89
C MET A 98 10.83 19.50 1.60
N PRO A 99 11.64 20.51 2.01
CA PRO A 99 13.05 20.60 1.62
C PRO A 99 13.90 19.44 2.09
N TRP A 100 13.53 18.78 3.20
CA TRP A 100 14.26 17.61 3.71
C TRP A 100 14.17 16.41 2.76
N LEU A 101 13.11 16.29 1.93
CA LEU A 101 13.01 15.23 0.92
C LEU A 101 13.93 15.46 -0.30
N LYS A 102 14.48 16.66 -0.46
CA LYS A 102 15.40 16.99 -1.57
C LYS A 102 16.86 16.70 -1.24
N LYS A 103 17.20 16.45 0.03
CA LYS A 103 18.58 16.20 0.47
C LYS A 103 19.12 14.83 0.06
N ASP A 104 18.25 13.87 -0.24
CA ASP A 104 18.62 12.48 -0.53
C ASP A 104 18.57 12.13 -2.03
N LYS A 105 18.72 13.13 -2.92
CA LYS A 105 18.86 12.92 -4.37
C LYS A 105 20.21 13.37 -4.88
#